data_AF-A0A9W9JP17-F1
#
_entry.id   AF-A0A9W9JP17-F1
#
_cell.length_a   1.000
_cell.length_b   1.000
_cell.length_c   1.000
_cell.angle_alpha   90.00
_cell.angle_beta   90.00
_cell.angle_gamma   90.00
#
_symmetry.space_group_name_H-M   'P 1'
#
loop_
_entity.id
_entity.type
_entity.pdbx_description
1 polymer ?
#
loop_
_entity_poly.entity_id
_entity_poly.type
_entity_poly.pdbx_seq_one_letter_code
_entity_poly.pdbx_strand_id
1 'polypeptide(L)'
;MSDPEVVLFLDPEDLSEPGKSSSMKSRSRLWKCSHARCDARCYSRKALVCRAILRPFYVLVFIIGLFNLFSFTWGSLLSFLADARDTRLFPDYRPSLFSQWLTHGVSPVACHSHNDYWRHVPLFSALAAGCISVEADVWLHGDELRVGHTPHTVLPGQTLRSLYLDPLLEMLHKYNTAVNGSTVATDLMGVFATDPMQTLVLLVDFKADGELIWPYLMEQLEPLRENGYLTYFNGSEVINRPITVVASGDAPLDRILMNAAHRDVFYDAPLDVLAHSAFSTVKDIKMDGSIFNDHNSYYASVDFHKSIGSLPLSRLSQGQLAKIQNQVRAAHERGLKVRYWGTPKWPVGLRNYVWRALVREGVDVLNVDDLHGATKVDWSQRSW
;
A
#
# COMPACT_ATOMS: atom_id res chain seq x y z
N MET A 1 -18.98 42.91 79.77
CA MET A 1 -18.06 42.96 80.92
C MET A 1 -17.53 41.55 81.09
N SER A 2 -16.52 41.20 80.30
CA SER A 2 -15.08 41.33 80.63
C SER A 2 -14.63 40.17 81.52
N ASP A 3 -13.90 39.23 80.89
CA ASP A 3 -13.16 38.10 81.48
C ASP A 3 -12.33 38.53 82.71
N PRO A 4 -11.88 37.58 83.55
CA PRO A 4 -10.55 37.03 83.30
C PRO A 4 -10.30 35.55 83.67
N GLU A 5 -9.35 34.99 82.92
CA GLU A 5 -8.19 34.18 83.34
C GLU A 5 -8.39 32.77 83.92
N VAL A 6 -8.05 31.81 83.05
CA VAL A 6 -7.64 30.45 83.37
C VAL A 6 -6.25 30.47 84.01
N VAL A 7 -6.20 30.05 85.27
CA VAL A 7 -4.99 29.62 85.98
C VAL A 7 -4.83 28.12 85.77
N LEU A 8 -3.63 27.64 85.42
CA LEU A 8 -3.12 26.33 85.84
C LEU A 8 -1.59 26.22 85.64
N PHE A 9 -0.90 26.36 86.76
CA PHE A 9 0.40 25.84 87.21
C PHE A 9 1.40 25.22 86.21
N LEU A 10 2.59 25.83 86.18
CA LEU A 10 3.91 25.23 85.95
C LEU A 10 4.34 24.49 87.24
N ASP A 11 5.02 23.34 87.25
CA ASP A 11 6.47 23.08 87.01
C ASP A 11 6.76 21.59 87.43
N PRO A 12 7.97 21.01 87.30
CA PRO A 12 8.92 20.99 86.17
C PRO A 12 9.57 19.60 85.94
N GLU A 13 10.36 19.52 84.85
CA GLU A 13 11.61 18.74 84.66
C GLU A 13 11.70 17.25 85.07
N ASP A 14 11.91 16.39 84.06
CA ASP A 14 13.12 15.54 84.06
C ASP A 14 13.66 15.35 82.62
N LEU A 15 14.97 15.48 82.48
CA LEU A 15 15.75 15.56 81.25
C LEU A 15 16.33 14.18 80.90
N SER A 16 16.23 13.73 79.63
CA SER A 16 17.38 13.17 78.88
C SER A 16 17.01 12.60 77.48
N GLU A 17 17.39 13.35 76.45
CA GLU A 17 18.02 12.95 75.16
C GLU A 17 17.37 12.04 74.07
N PRO A 18 17.79 12.18 72.78
CA PRO A 18 16.91 12.02 71.61
C PRO A 18 17.23 10.83 70.67
N GLY A 19 16.23 10.36 69.91
CA GLY A 19 16.43 9.29 68.92
C GLY A 19 15.34 9.14 67.83
N LYS A 20 15.55 9.82 66.70
CA LYS A 20 15.25 9.45 65.28
C LYS A 20 13.91 8.76 64.89
N SER A 21 13.12 9.52 64.11
CA SER A 21 12.70 9.22 62.71
C SER A 21 12.12 7.84 62.34
N SER A 22 10.87 7.78 61.87
CA SER A 22 10.58 7.78 60.42
C SER A 22 9.11 7.49 60.05
N SER A 23 8.64 8.35 59.14
CA SER A 23 7.49 8.27 58.24
C SER A 23 7.09 6.88 57.72
N MET A 24 5.82 6.52 57.93
CA MET A 24 5.10 5.48 57.17
C MET A 24 4.80 5.97 55.74
N LYS A 25 5.39 5.32 54.73
CA LYS A 25 4.89 5.34 53.35
C LYS A 25 4.31 3.98 52.99
N SER A 26 2.98 3.96 52.83
CA SER A 26 2.23 2.91 52.17
C SER A 26 2.75 2.73 50.73
N ARG A 27 3.29 1.55 50.40
CA ARG A 27 3.58 1.12 49.03
C ARG A 27 2.68 -0.04 48.64
N SER A 28 2.21 0.04 47.41
CA SER A 28 1.21 -0.77 46.71
C SER A 28 1.39 -2.30 46.83
N ARG A 29 0.26 -3.00 47.03
CA ARG A 29 0.15 -4.45 47.30
C ARG A 29 0.20 -5.37 46.07
N LEU A 30 0.48 -4.88 44.87
CA LEU A 30 0.37 -5.67 43.63
C LEU A 30 1.58 -6.56 43.29
N TRP A 31 2.65 -6.52 44.09
CA TRP A 31 3.94 -7.13 43.73
C TRP A 31 4.57 -7.98 44.85
N LYS A 32 3.75 -8.64 45.68
CA LYS A 32 4.27 -9.63 46.65
C LYS A 32 4.14 -11.05 46.10
N CYS A 33 5.25 -11.78 46.12
CA CYS A 33 5.31 -13.18 45.76
C CYS A 33 4.57 -13.99 46.82
N SER A 34 3.58 -14.81 46.45
CA SER A 34 2.80 -15.63 47.41
C SER A 34 3.58 -16.81 48.00
N HIS A 35 4.79 -17.08 47.50
CA HIS A 35 5.64 -18.13 48.05
C HIS A 35 6.34 -17.65 49.32
N ALA A 36 5.82 -18.04 50.49
CA ALA A 36 6.35 -17.74 51.82
C ALA A 36 7.86 -18.06 52.03
N ARG A 37 8.48 -18.86 51.15
CA ARG A 37 9.93 -19.15 51.17
C ARG A 37 10.82 -18.16 50.42
N CYS A 38 10.27 -17.26 49.59
CA CYS A 38 11.07 -16.27 48.85
C CYS A 38 11.39 -15.02 49.68
N ASP A 39 10.54 -14.65 50.64
CA ASP A 39 10.76 -13.47 51.49
C ASP A 39 11.72 -13.73 52.66
N ALA A 40 11.95 -15.01 53.04
CA ALA A 40 12.74 -15.38 54.22
C ALA A 40 14.26 -15.60 53.96
N ARG A 41 14.71 -15.75 52.71
CA ARG A 41 16.16 -15.93 52.39
C ARG A 41 16.53 -15.22 51.09
N CYS A 42 16.99 -13.97 51.20
CA CYS A 42 17.34 -13.13 50.06
C CYS A 42 18.45 -13.68 49.14
N TYR A 43 19.27 -14.63 49.61
CA TYR A 43 20.46 -15.14 48.90
C TYR A 43 20.37 -16.63 48.49
N SER A 44 19.17 -17.21 48.42
CA SER A 44 18.98 -18.54 47.85
C SER A 44 19.21 -18.52 46.33
N ARG A 45 19.96 -19.50 45.80
CA ARG A 45 20.22 -19.66 44.34
C ARG A 45 18.91 -19.65 43.54
N LYS A 46 17.83 -20.22 44.09
CA LYS A 46 16.48 -20.22 43.48
C LYS A 46 15.84 -18.83 43.49
N ALA A 47 16.01 -18.05 44.55
CA ALA A 47 15.49 -16.68 44.66
C ALA A 47 16.24 -15.70 43.72
N LEU A 48 17.53 -15.95 43.47
CA LEU A 48 18.35 -15.17 42.55
C LEU A 48 17.96 -15.44 41.10
N VAL A 49 17.79 -16.71 40.71
CA VAL A 49 17.25 -17.10 39.38
C VAL A 49 15.85 -16.55 39.15
N CYS A 50 14.98 -16.59 40.15
CA CYS A 50 13.62 -16.07 40.01
C CYS A 50 13.60 -14.55 39.79
N ARG A 51 14.48 -13.80 40.46
CA ARG A 51 14.56 -12.33 40.34
C ARG A 51 15.33 -11.85 39.10
N ALA A 52 16.43 -12.52 38.75
CA ALA A 52 17.31 -12.09 37.67
C ALA A 52 16.91 -12.65 36.29
N ILE A 53 16.16 -13.75 36.23
CA ILE A 53 15.84 -14.43 34.96
C ILE A 53 14.33 -14.51 34.73
N LEU A 54 13.58 -15.16 35.64
CA LEU A 54 12.13 -15.39 35.41
C LEU A 54 11.31 -14.09 35.42
N ARG A 55 11.53 -13.18 36.37
CA ARG A 55 10.82 -11.89 36.41
C ARG A 55 11.05 -11.03 35.16
N PRO A 56 12.30 -10.74 34.72
CA PRO A 56 12.50 -9.97 33.50
C PRO A 56 11.97 -10.71 32.27
N PHE A 57 12.03 -12.04 32.21
CA PHE A 57 11.42 -12.82 31.14
C PHE A 57 9.90 -12.64 31.08
N TYR A 58 9.17 -12.75 32.20
CA TYR A 58 7.72 -12.55 32.20
C TYR A 58 7.32 -11.08 31.95
N VAL A 59 8.14 -10.12 32.37
CA VAL A 59 7.94 -8.70 32.02
C VAL A 59 8.12 -8.49 30.51
N LEU A 60 9.14 -9.10 29.91
CA LEU A 60 9.37 -9.05 28.47
C LEU A 60 8.20 -9.68 27.70
N VAL A 61 7.74 -10.87 28.11
CA VAL A 61 6.57 -11.54 27.50
C VAL A 61 5.31 -10.67 27.62
N PHE A 62 5.11 -10.01 28.76
CA PHE A 62 3.98 -9.09 28.95
C PHE A 62 4.07 -7.85 28.06
N ILE A 63 5.27 -7.26 27.91
CA ILE A 63 5.50 -6.12 26.99
C ILE A 63 5.27 -6.54 25.54
N ILE A 64 5.77 -7.71 25.13
CA ILE A 64 5.53 -8.26 23.79
C ILE A 64 4.03 -8.51 23.58
N GLY A 65 3.33 -9.04 24.58
CA GLY A 65 1.88 -9.24 24.55
C GLY A 65 1.12 -7.92 24.39
N LEU A 66 1.49 -6.88 25.13
CA LEU A 66 0.91 -5.53 24.97
C LEU A 66 1.23 -4.92 23.62
N PHE A 67 2.45 -5.11 23.11
CA PHE A 67 2.84 -4.63 21.78
C PHE A 67 2.06 -5.34 20.68
N ASN A 68 1.82 -6.65 20.80
CA ASN A 68 0.99 -7.40 19.87
C ASN A 68 -0.49 -7.02 19.96
N LEU A 69 -1.02 -6.81 21.17
CA LEU A 69 -2.39 -6.33 21.36
C LEU A 69 -2.58 -4.91 20.80
N PHE A 70 -1.59 -4.04 21.02
CA PHE A 70 -1.56 -2.71 20.43
C PHE A 70 -1.44 -2.80 18.91
N SER A 71 -0.56 -3.63 18.36
CA SER A 71 -0.42 -3.84 16.91
C SER A 71 -1.72 -4.33 16.27
N PHE A 72 -2.41 -5.27 16.93
CA PHE A 72 -3.69 -5.80 16.47
C PHE A 72 -4.80 -4.75 16.53
N THR A 73 -4.97 -4.09 17.68
CA THR A 73 -6.00 -3.05 17.87
C THR A 73 -5.73 -1.80 17.02
N TRP A 74 -4.45 -1.46 16.80
CA TRP A 74 -4.01 -0.39 15.92
C TRP A 74 -4.24 -0.75 14.46
N GLY A 75 -3.99 -2.00 14.05
CA GLY A 75 -4.34 -2.51 12.73
C GLY A 75 -5.84 -2.41 12.48
N SER A 76 -6.68 -2.87 13.41
CA SER A 76 -8.14 -2.75 13.32
C SER A 76 -8.61 -1.29 13.31
N LEU A 77 -8.00 -0.42 14.11
CA LEU A 77 -8.30 1.02 14.10
C LEU A 77 -7.90 1.69 12.78
N LEU A 78 -6.74 1.33 12.21
CA LEU A 78 -6.30 1.84 10.92
C LEU A 78 -7.21 1.36 9.79
N SER A 79 -7.66 0.10 9.82
CA SER A 79 -8.66 -0.40 8.87
C SER A 79 -9.97 0.39 9.00
N PHE A 80 -10.48 0.60 10.21
CA PHE A 80 -11.68 1.39 10.45
C PHE A 80 -11.52 2.88 10.06
N LEU A 81 -10.33 3.46 10.26
CA LEU A 81 -10.05 4.84 9.84
C LEU A 81 -9.81 4.97 8.34
N ALA A 82 -9.29 3.94 7.67
CA ALA A 82 -9.19 3.87 6.21
C ALA A 82 -10.58 3.77 5.59
N ASP A 83 -11.44 2.91 6.14
CA ASP A 83 -12.87 2.77 5.83
C ASP A 83 -13.61 4.12 5.93
N ALA A 84 -13.42 4.83 7.05
CA ALA A 84 -13.97 6.16 7.27
C ALA A 84 -13.39 7.27 6.35
N ARG A 85 -12.23 7.05 5.72
CA ARG A 85 -11.64 8.00 4.74
C ARG A 85 -12.12 7.72 3.33
N ASP A 86 -12.21 6.45 2.94
CA ASP A 86 -12.69 6.04 1.63
C ASP A 86 -14.19 6.33 1.48
N THR A 87 -14.98 6.22 2.56
CA THR A 87 -16.37 6.74 2.61
C THR A 87 -16.49 8.26 2.41
N ARG A 88 -15.44 9.04 2.72
CA ARG A 88 -15.39 10.49 2.45
C ARG A 88 -15.00 10.84 1.01
N LEU A 89 -14.65 9.86 0.17
CA LEU A 89 -14.56 10.06 -1.28
C LEU A 89 -15.94 9.97 -1.96
N PHE A 90 -16.93 9.38 -1.29
CA PHE A 90 -18.31 9.24 -1.77
C PHE A 90 -19.42 9.89 -0.89
N PRO A 91 -19.23 11.00 -0.16
CA PRO A 91 -20.34 11.73 0.41
C PRO A 91 -20.94 12.48 -0.77
N ASP A 92 -22.05 11.97 -1.31
CA ASP A 92 -22.78 12.57 -2.43
C ASP A 92 -22.20 12.31 -3.83
N TYR A 93 -22.13 11.04 -4.27
CA TYR A 93 -22.15 10.75 -5.72
C TYR A 93 -23.49 11.22 -6.28
N ARG A 94 -23.54 12.50 -6.69
CA ARG A 94 -24.64 13.05 -7.47
C ARG A 94 -24.25 12.89 -8.94
N PRO A 95 -24.87 11.97 -9.70
CA PRO A 95 -24.67 11.96 -11.14
C PRO A 95 -24.89 13.38 -11.66
N SER A 96 -23.92 13.90 -12.41
CA SER A 96 -24.06 15.23 -13.00
C SER A 96 -25.35 15.24 -13.81
N LEU A 97 -26.27 16.17 -13.50
CA LEU A 97 -27.48 16.39 -14.32
C LEU A 97 -27.13 16.73 -15.78
N PHE A 98 -25.87 17.08 -16.04
CA PHE A 98 -25.35 17.54 -17.32
C PHE A 98 -24.31 16.60 -17.94
N SER A 99 -23.91 15.50 -17.29
CA SER A 99 -22.94 14.57 -17.86
C SER A 99 -23.23 13.11 -17.52
N GLN A 100 -23.15 12.27 -18.55
CA GLN A 100 -23.31 10.82 -18.45
C GLN A 100 -22.03 10.12 -17.96
N TRP A 101 -20.94 10.87 -17.76
CA TRP A 101 -19.62 10.37 -17.35
C TRP A 101 -19.50 10.34 -15.84
N LEU A 102 -19.15 9.18 -15.28
CA LEU A 102 -18.89 8.99 -13.86
C LEU A 102 -17.72 9.84 -13.34
N THR A 103 -16.75 10.13 -14.21
CA THR A 103 -15.52 10.88 -13.90
C THR A 103 -15.60 12.36 -14.28
N HIS A 104 -16.81 12.90 -14.49
CA HIS A 104 -16.98 14.31 -14.82
C HIS A 104 -16.38 15.22 -13.73
N GLY A 105 -15.42 16.06 -14.11
CA GLY A 105 -14.72 16.96 -13.18
C GLY A 105 -13.60 16.30 -12.37
N VAL A 106 -13.27 15.04 -12.64
CA VAL A 106 -12.13 14.35 -12.02
C VAL A 106 -10.91 14.46 -12.92
N SER A 107 -9.85 15.11 -12.43
CA SER A 107 -8.57 15.18 -13.11
C SER A 107 -7.74 13.92 -12.83
N PRO A 108 -7.15 13.30 -13.87
CA PRO A 108 -6.23 12.19 -13.67
C PRO A 108 -5.02 12.58 -12.82
N VAL A 109 -4.60 11.65 -11.97
CA VAL A 109 -3.46 11.75 -11.07
C VAL A 109 -2.59 10.52 -11.29
N ALA A 110 -1.28 10.73 -11.35
CA ALA A 110 -0.28 9.68 -11.50
C ALA A 110 -0.13 8.81 -10.22
N CYS A 111 -1.21 8.12 -9.86
CA CYS A 111 -1.29 7.19 -8.75
C CYS A 111 -1.81 5.83 -9.21
N HIS A 112 -1.33 4.80 -8.51
CA HIS A 112 -1.70 3.41 -8.65
C HIS A 112 -2.41 2.96 -7.37
N SER A 113 -3.71 2.69 -7.48
CA SER A 113 -4.54 2.16 -6.39
C SER A 113 -4.09 0.73 -6.09
N HIS A 114 -3.22 0.59 -5.10
CA HIS A 114 -2.66 -0.69 -4.67
C HIS A 114 -3.67 -1.45 -3.84
N ASN A 115 -3.76 -2.77 -4.08
CA ASN A 115 -4.82 -3.64 -3.54
C ASN A 115 -6.21 -2.99 -3.68
N ASP A 116 -6.56 -2.55 -4.88
CA ASP A 116 -7.78 -1.77 -5.13
C ASP A 116 -9.07 -2.52 -4.74
N TYR A 117 -9.03 -3.85 -4.74
CA TYR A 117 -10.12 -4.71 -4.30
C TYR A 117 -10.39 -4.67 -2.78
N TRP A 118 -9.53 -4.02 -1.98
CA TRP A 118 -9.82 -3.70 -0.56
C TRP A 118 -10.65 -2.44 -0.38
N ARG A 119 -10.89 -1.67 -1.45
CA ARG A 119 -11.74 -0.48 -1.39
C ARG A 119 -13.20 -0.89 -1.22
N HIS A 120 -13.99 0.02 -0.64
CA HIS A 120 -15.44 -0.16 -0.52
C HIS A 120 -16.14 -0.39 -1.85
N VAL A 121 -15.72 0.38 -2.86
CA VAL A 121 -16.22 0.28 -4.23
C VAL A 121 -15.00 0.17 -5.14
N PRO A 122 -14.47 -1.04 -5.37
CA PRO A 122 -13.32 -1.27 -6.26
C PRO A 122 -13.54 -0.63 -7.62
N LEU A 123 -12.46 -0.28 -8.30
CA LEU A 123 -12.38 0.53 -9.51
C LEU A 123 -12.91 1.96 -9.34
N PHE A 124 -14.17 2.13 -8.93
CA PHE A 124 -14.82 3.43 -8.84
C PHE A 124 -14.18 4.34 -7.79
N SER A 125 -13.69 3.79 -6.68
CA SER A 125 -12.96 4.58 -5.65
C SER A 125 -11.69 5.20 -6.23
N ALA A 126 -10.93 4.42 -6.99
CA ALA A 126 -9.72 4.89 -7.66
C ALA A 126 -10.04 5.90 -8.77
N LEU A 127 -11.07 5.63 -9.59
CA LEU A 127 -11.49 6.54 -10.65
C LEU A 127 -12.02 7.86 -10.12
N ALA A 128 -12.81 7.86 -9.05
CA ALA A 128 -13.31 9.08 -8.40
C ALA A 128 -12.16 9.90 -7.77
N ALA A 129 -11.12 9.21 -7.30
CA ALA A 129 -9.89 9.82 -6.82
C ALA A 129 -9.02 10.36 -7.99
N GLY A 130 -9.20 9.88 -9.21
CA GLY A 130 -8.41 10.25 -10.38
C GLY A 130 -7.20 9.35 -10.63
N CYS A 131 -7.02 8.24 -9.90
CA CYS A 131 -5.88 7.36 -10.13
C CYS A 131 -5.95 6.69 -11.50
N ILE A 132 -4.88 6.86 -12.28
CA ILE A 132 -4.74 6.31 -13.64
C ILE A 132 -4.35 4.84 -13.67
N SER A 133 -4.27 4.19 -12.51
CA SER A 133 -3.88 2.79 -12.41
C SER A 133 -4.52 2.11 -11.21
N VAL A 134 -4.91 0.85 -11.38
CA VAL A 134 -5.52 -0.01 -10.35
C VAL A 134 -4.90 -1.40 -10.37
N GLU A 135 -4.91 -2.10 -9.24
CA GLU A 135 -4.37 -3.46 -9.09
C GLU A 135 -5.46 -4.47 -8.71
N ALA A 136 -5.44 -5.62 -9.40
CA ALA A 136 -6.24 -6.78 -9.09
C ALA A 136 -5.32 -7.98 -8.79
N ASP A 137 -5.35 -8.46 -7.56
CA ASP A 137 -4.64 -9.68 -7.14
C ASP A 137 -5.48 -10.89 -7.51
N VAL A 138 -5.06 -11.68 -8.51
CA VAL A 138 -5.87 -12.77 -9.06
C VAL A 138 -5.42 -14.16 -8.63
N TRP A 139 -6.42 -15.00 -8.39
CA TRP A 139 -6.31 -16.43 -8.14
C TRP A 139 -7.26 -17.18 -9.07
N LEU A 140 -6.81 -18.30 -9.62
CA LEU A 140 -7.70 -19.23 -10.31
C LEU A 140 -8.43 -20.10 -9.28
N HIS A 141 -9.75 -20.11 -9.32
CA HIS A 141 -10.57 -20.99 -8.50
C HIS A 141 -11.66 -21.65 -9.36
N GLY A 142 -11.46 -22.93 -9.69
CA GLY A 142 -12.24 -23.57 -10.76
C GLY A 142 -11.94 -22.88 -12.08
N ASP A 143 -12.98 -22.40 -12.74
CA ASP A 143 -12.88 -21.69 -14.04
C ASP A 143 -13.02 -20.17 -13.88
N GLU A 144 -12.95 -19.65 -12.64
CA GLU A 144 -13.09 -18.22 -12.33
C GLU A 144 -11.76 -17.60 -11.90
N LEU A 145 -11.43 -16.44 -12.49
CA LEU A 145 -10.40 -15.56 -11.96
C LEU A 145 -10.99 -14.70 -10.84
N ARG A 146 -10.72 -15.10 -9.61
CA ARG A 146 -11.21 -14.39 -8.43
C ARG A 146 -10.15 -13.46 -7.86
N VAL A 147 -10.61 -12.39 -7.22
CA VAL A 147 -9.73 -11.32 -6.73
C VAL A 147 -9.59 -11.38 -5.21
N GLY A 148 -8.36 -11.23 -4.72
CA GLY A 148 -8.07 -11.17 -3.29
C GLY A 148 -6.57 -11.28 -2.97
N HIS A 149 -6.14 -10.79 -1.82
CA HIS A 149 -4.71 -10.77 -1.47
C HIS A 149 -4.14 -12.16 -1.20
N THR A 150 -4.97 -13.04 -0.62
CA THR A 150 -4.63 -14.42 -0.24
C THR A 150 -5.74 -15.35 -0.70
N PRO A 151 -5.48 -16.67 -0.83
CA PRO A 151 -6.52 -17.63 -1.21
C PRO A 151 -7.73 -17.62 -0.26
N HIS A 152 -7.52 -17.25 1.01
CA HIS A 152 -8.56 -17.23 2.05
C HIS A 152 -9.40 -15.95 2.04
N THR A 153 -8.94 -14.89 1.38
CA THR A 153 -9.67 -13.61 1.26
C THR A 153 -10.48 -13.53 -0.02
N VAL A 154 -10.37 -14.53 -0.89
CA VAL A 154 -11.11 -14.62 -2.14
C VAL A 154 -12.57 -14.98 -1.86
N LEU A 155 -13.49 -14.12 -2.27
CA LEU A 155 -14.93 -14.30 -2.04
C LEU A 155 -15.67 -14.72 -3.33
N PRO A 156 -16.72 -15.57 -3.24
CA PRO A 156 -17.59 -15.84 -4.38
C PRO A 156 -18.19 -14.55 -4.95
N GLY A 157 -18.21 -14.43 -6.28
CA GLY A 157 -18.72 -13.24 -6.97
C GLY A 157 -17.80 -12.03 -6.98
N GLN A 158 -16.60 -12.10 -6.36
CA GLN A 158 -15.54 -11.10 -6.52
C GLN A 158 -14.53 -11.59 -7.56
N THR A 159 -14.90 -11.45 -8.82
CA THR A 159 -14.08 -11.87 -9.96
C THR A 159 -13.41 -10.68 -10.64
N LEU A 160 -12.37 -10.96 -11.43
CA LEU A 160 -11.70 -9.95 -12.26
C LEU A 160 -12.73 -9.27 -13.19
N ARG A 161 -13.65 -10.06 -13.76
CA ARG A 161 -14.78 -9.56 -14.56
C ARG A 161 -15.69 -8.63 -13.77
N SER A 162 -16.25 -9.08 -12.65
CA SER A 162 -17.27 -8.32 -11.92
C SER A 162 -16.73 -7.03 -11.32
N LEU A 163 -15.46 -7.02 -10.88
CA LEU A 163 -14.87 -5.86 -10.21
C LEU A 163 -14.23 -4.88 -11.18
N TYR A 164 -13.72 -5.35 -12.33
CA TYR A 164 -12.89 -4.53 -13.23
C TYR A 164 -13.37 -4.58 -14.68
N LEU A 165 -13.38 -5.75 -15.32
CA LEU A 165 -13.53 -5.82 -16.78
C LEU A 165 -14.94 -5.43 -17.26
N ASP A 166 -15.99 -5.95 -16.63
CA ASP A 166 -17.37 -5.68 -17.04
C ASP A 166 -17.74 -4.20 -16.79
N PRO A 167 -17.44 -3.61 -15.62
CA PRO A 167 -17.66 -2.17 -15.40
C PRO A 167 -16.87 -1.27 -16.37
N LEU A 168 -15.63 -1.63 -16.72
CA LEU A 168 -14.84 -0.89 -17.70
C LEU A 168 -15.43 -0.99 -19.10
N LEU A 169 -15.84 -2.18 -19.52
CA LEU A 169 -16.47 -2.40 -20.81
C LEU A 169 -17.77 -1.59 -20.93
N GLU A 170 -18.64 -1.63 -19.91
CA GLU A 170 -19.88 -0.86 -19.89
C GLU A 170 -19.61 0.65 -19.99
N MET A 171 -18.63 1.15 -19.21
CA MET A 171 -18.25 2.56 -19.21
C MET A 171 -17.74 3.01 -20.58
N LEU A 172 -16.80 2.28 -21.17
CA LEU A 172 -16.20 2.60 -22.45
C LEU A 172 -17.21 2.48 -23.59
N HIS A 173 -18.05 1.45 -23.57
CA HIS A 173 -19.12 1.28 -24.54
C HIS A 173 -20.10 2.46 -24.48
N LYS A 174 -20.54 2.85 -23.28
CA LYS A 174 -21.43 4.00 -23.09
C LYS A 174 -20.81 5.30 -23.59
N TYR A 175 -19.55 5.58 -23.28
CA TYR A 175 -18.90 6.82 -23.68
C TYR A 175 -18.68 6.89 -25.19
N ASN A 176 -18.24 5.79 -25.80
CA ASN A 176 -17.90 5.75 -27.22
C ASN A 176 -19.13 5.57 -28.14
N THR A 177 -20.25 5.03 -27.64
CA THR A 177 -21.51 4.99 -28.41
C THR A 177 -22.25 6.33 -28.39
N ALA A 178 -22.22 7.07 -27.27
CA ALA A 178 -22.87 8.38 -27.16
C ALA A 178 -22.27 9.45 -28.10
N VAL A 179 -21.02 9.28 -28.53
CA VAL A 179 -20.30 10.22 -29.41
C VAL A 179 -20.36 9.84 -30.90
N ASN A 180 -20.75 8.60 -31.23
CA ASN A 180 -20.82 8.06 -32.59
C ASN A 180 -22.03 8.56 -33.42
N GLY A 181 -22.36 9.85 -33.31
CA GLY A 181 -22.98 10.63 -34.38
C GLY A 181 -21.96 11.27 -35.33
N SER A 182 -20.66 11.21 -35.01
CA SER A 182 -19.56 11.79 -35.79
C SER A 182 -18.75 10.72 -36.52
N THR A 183 -18.62 10.87 -37.84
CA THR A 183 -18.05 9.92 -38.80
C THR A 183 -16.52 9.88 -38.84
N VAL A 184 -15.82 10.07 -37.71
CA VAL A 184 -14.34 9.98 -37.67
C VAL A 184 -13.91 9.11 -36.49
N ALA A 185 -13.82 7.81 -36.77
CA ALA A 185 -13.36 6.78 -35.85
C ALA A 185 -11.82 6.78 -35.73
N THR A 186 -11.23 7.77 -35.05
CA THR A 186 -9.79 7.73 -34.72
C THR A 186 -9.52 7.76 -33.22
N ASP A 187 -10.33 8.45 -32.42
CA ASP A 187 -9.97 8.71 -31.03
C ASP A 187 -10.97 8.06 -30.06
N LEU A 188 -10.67 6.82 -29.63
CA LEU A 188 -11.46 6.15 -28.60
C LEU A 188 -11.29 6.89 -27.27
N MET A 189 -12.40 7.25 -26.64
CA MET A 189 -12.42 7.92 -25.36
C MET A 189 -12.18 6.94 -24.21
N GLY A 190 -11.28 7.32 -23.31
CA GLY A 190 -10.97 6.63 -22.08
C GLY A 190 -11.96 6.90 -20.95
N VAL A 191 -11.57 6.50 -19.73
CA VAL A 191 -12.45 6.55 -18.56
C VAL A 191 -12.53 7.94 -17.91
N PHE A 192 -11.62 8.86 -18.24
CA PHE A 192 -11.54 10.20 -17.64
C PHE A 192 -12.13 11.27 -18.56
N ALA A 193 -13.21 11.93 -18.13
CA ALA A 193 -13.88 12.96 -18.95
C ALA A 193 -13.00 14.19 -19.20
N THR A 194 -12.15 14.57 -18.25
CA THR A 194 -11.31 15.77 -18.38
C THR A 194 -10.06 15.52 -19.25
N ASP A 195 -9.69 14.26 -19.45
CA ASP A 195 -8.60 13.84 -20.32
C ASP A 195 -8.94 12.47 -20.95
N PRO A 196 -9.72 12.45 -22.04
CA PRO A 196 -10.17 11.21 -22.65
C PRO A 196 -9.04 10.36 -23.24
N MET A 197 -7.84 10.91 -23.45
CA MET A 197 -6.68 10.18 -23.98
C MET A 197 -5.84 9.50 -22.89
N GLN A 198 -6.09 9.83 -21.62
CA GLN A 198 -5.44 9.16 -20.51
C GLN A 198 -5.90 7.70 -20.40
N THR A 199 -4.98 6.78 -20.69
CA THR A 199 -5.19 5.34 -20.50
C THR A 199 -5.35 5.01 -19.01
N LEU A 200 -6.25 4.08 -18.68
CA LEU A 200 -6.30 3.44 -17.36
C LEU A 200 -5.46 2.17 -17.41
N VAL A 201 -4.52 2.04 -16.47
CA VAL A 201 -3.72 0.84 -16.35
C VAL A 201 -4.38 -0.14 -15.39
N LEU A 202 -4.76 -1.31 -15.89
CA LEU A 202 -5.20 -2.44 -15.06
C LEU A 202 -4.01 -3.37 -14.85
N LEU A 203 -3.42 -3.30 -13.66
CA LEU A 203 -2.37 -4.23 -13.24
C LEU A 203 -3.02 -5.50 -12.67
N VAL A 204 -2.73 -6.63 -13.28
CA VAL A 204 -3.21 -7.96 -12.87
C VAL A 204 -2.04 -8.71 -12.24
N ASP A 205 -2.05 -8.84 -10.92
CA ASP A 205 -0.99 -9.53 -10.17
C ASP A 205 -1.35 -11.01 -9.98
N PHE A 206 -0.59 -11.89 -10.63
CA PHE A 206 -0.82 -13.33 -10.60
C PHE A 206 -0.23 -13.89 -9.31
N LYS A 207 -1.10 -14.29 -8.37
CA LYS A 207 -0.64 -14.73 -7.05
C LYS A 207 -0.18 -16.19 -6.97
N ALA A 208 -0.53 -17.01 -7.95
CA ALA A 208 -0.08 -18.38 -8.07
C ALA A 208 -0.31 -18.93 -9.49
N ASP A 209 0.45 -19.96 -9.86
CA ASP A 209 0.21 -20.81 -11.04
C ASP A 209 -0.06 -20.03 -12.34
N GLY A 210 0.85 -19.13 -12.71
CA GLY A 210 0.59 -18.18 -13.79
C GLY A 210 0.31 -18.81 -15.16
N GLU A 211 0.86 -19.99 -15.44
CA GLU A 211 0.52 -20.79 -16.62
C GLU A 211 -0.96 -21.21 -16.66
N LEU A 212 -1.56 -21.48 -15.50
CA LEU A 212 -2.98 -21.81 -15.40
C LEU A 212 -3.86 -20.58 -15.48
N ILE A 213 -3.45 -19.45 -14.90
CA ILE A 213 -4.19 -18.19 -14.96
C ILE A 213 -4.23 -17.61 -16.37
N TRP A 214 -3.11 -17.69 -17.10
CA TRP A 214 -2.91 -17.05 -18.40
C TRP A 214 -4.05 -17.25 -19.41
N PRO A 215 -4.48 -18.49 -19.75
CA PRO A 215 -5.56 -18.69 -20.73
C PRO A 215 -6.88 -18.03 -20.30
N TYR A 216 -7.24 -18.08 -19.02
CA TYR A 216 -8.46 -17.45 -18.51
C TYR A 216 -8.38 -15.92 -18.57
N LEU A 217 -7.20 -15.33 -18.33
CA LEU A 217 -7.04 -13.89 -18.49
C LEU A 217 -7.26 -13.50 -19.95
N MET A 218 -6.61 -14.21 -20.88
CA MET A 218 -6.72 -13.90 -22.31
C MET A 218 -8.16 -14.03 -22.83
N GLU A 219 -8.91 -15.04 -22.37
CA GLU A 219 -10.34 -15.19 -22.67
C GLU A 219 -11.17 -14.04 -22.09
N GLN A 220 -10.94 -13.67 -20.82
CA GLN A 220 -11.72 -12.61 -20.18
C GLN A 220 -11.47 -11.22 -20.78
N LEU A 221 -10.30 -11.00 -21.38
CA LEU A 221 -9.96 -9.76 -22.09
C LEU A 221 -10.59 -9.64 -23.49
N GLU A 222 -11.11 -10.74 -24.07
CA GLU A 222 -11.64 -10.75 -25.44
C GLU A 222 -12.69 -9.66 -25.71
N PRO A 223 -13.68 -9.42 -24.83
CA PRO A 223 -14.66 -8.36 -25.10
C PRO A 223 -14.05 -6.96 -25.22
N LEU A 224 -13.02 -6.64 -24.43
CA LEU A 224 -12.32 -5.36 -24.55
C LEU A 224 -11.45 -5.30 -25.81
N ARG A 225 -10.85 -6.44 -26.19
CA ARG A 225 -10.03 -6.62 -27.41
C ARG A 225 -10.86 -6.43 -28.67
N GLU A 226 -11.99 -7.11 -28.79
CA GLU A 226 -12.91 -7.04 -29.94
C GLU A 226 -13.42 -5.61 -30.18
N ASN A 227 -13.63 -4.84 -29.09
CA ASN A 227 -14.05 -3.44 -29.15
C ASN A 227 -12.87 -2.46 -29.35
N GLY A 228 -11.63 -2.94 -29.45
CA GLY A 228 -10.44 -2.12 -29.70
C GLY A 228 -10.02 -1.25 -28.50
N TYR A 229 -10.44 -1.59 -27.27
CA TYR A 229 -10.17 -0.80 -26.07
C TYR A 229 -8.83 -1.07 -25.39
N LEU A 230 -8.15 -2.15 -25.75
CA LEU A 230 -6.88 -2.56 -25.14
C LEU A 230 -5.67 -1.98 -25.88
N THR A 231 -4.72 -1.40 -25.14
CA THR A 231 -3.43 -0.97 -25.68
C THR A 231 -2.69 -2.21 -26.16
N TYR A 232 -2.07 -2.15 -27.34
CA TYR A 232 -1.41 -3.33 -27.91
C TYR A 232 -0.14 -2.98 -28.69
N PHE A 233 0.80 -3.91 -28.70
CA PHE A 233 1.92 -3.95 -29.63
C PHE A 233 1.48 -4.61 -30.94
N ASN A 234 1.78 -3.99 -32.08
CA ASN A 234 1.33 -4.45 -33.41
C ASN A 234 2.41 -5.18 -34.24
N GLY A 235 3.55 -5.52 -33.63
CA GLY A 235 4.73 -6.05 -34.34
C GLY A 235 5.85 -5.04 -34.54
N SER A 236 5.53 -3.74 -34.49
CA SER A 236 6.49 -2.65 -34.67
C SER A 236 6.44 -1.60 -33.57
N GLU A 237 5.25 -1.21 -33.12
CA GLU A 237 5.05 -0.13 -32.16
C GLU A 237 3.89 -0.46 -31.20
N VAL A 238 3.80 0.30 -30.11
CA VAL A 238 2.69 0.23 -29.14
C VAL A 238 1.61 1.26 -29.50
N ILE A 239 0.41 0.76 -29.74
CA ILE A 239 -0.78 1.56 -30.02
C ILE A 239 -1.56 1.77 -28.71
N ASN A 240 -1.52 3.00 -28.19
CA ASN A 240 -2.24 3.37 -26.98
C ASN A 240 -3.75 3.33 -27.18
N ARG A 241 -4.47 2.75 -26.21
CA ARG A 241 -5.93 2.68 -26.17
C ARG A 241 -6.43 3.00 -24.75
N PRO A 242 -7.76 3.12 -24.55
CA PRO A 242 -8.34 3.42 -23.25
C PRO A 242 -7.82 2.60 -22.07
N ILE A 243 -7.51 1.32 -22.26
CA ILE A 243 -7.05 0.42 -21.20
C ILE A 243 -5.70 -0.18 -21.54
N THR A 244 -4.73 -0.07 -20.64
CA THR A 244 -3.46 -0.81 -20.73
C THR A 244 -3.46 -1.92 -19.69
N VAL A 245 -3.30 -3.18 -20.11
CA VAL A 245 -3.22 -4.32 -19.19
C VAL A 245 -1.75 -4.62 -18.88
N VAL A 246 -1.43 -4.72 -17.60
CA VAL A 246 -0.07 -5.05 -17.14
C VAL A 246 -0.12 -6.27 -16.25
N ALA A 247 0.59 -7.33 -16.60
CA ALA A 247 0.73 -8.54 -15.80
C ALA A 247 1.94 -8.44 -14.87
N SER A 248 1.78 -8.93 -13.63
CA SER A 248 2.82 -8.98 -12.61
C SER A 248 2.77 -10.31 -11.83
N GLY A 249 3.63 -10.47 -10.82
CA GLY A 249 3.62 -11.64 -9.93
C GLY A 249 4.24 -12.88 -10.55
N ASP A 250 3.46 -13.95 -10.63
CA ASP A 250 3.80 -15.22 -11.28
C ASP A 250 3.43 -15.26 -12.78
N ALA A 251 3.11 -14.12 -13.38
CA ALA A 251 2.77 -14.03 -14.79
C ALA A 251 3.90 -14.60 -15.69
N PRO A 252 3.59 -15.51 -16.63
CA PRO A 252 4.59 -16.17 -17.43
C PRO A 252 5.10 -15.24 -18.55
N LEU A 253 6.31 -14.70 -18.38
CA LEU A 253 6.90 -13.76 -19.34
C LEU A 253 7.04 -14.35 -20.75
N ASP A 254 7.38 -15.63 -20.86
CA ASP A 254 7.50 -16.32 -22.14
C ASP A 254 6.16 -16.34 -22.91
N ARG A 255 5.02 -16.46 -22.21
CA ARG A 255 3.69 -16.35 -22.84
C ARG A 255 3.42 -14.95 -23.37
N ILE A 256 3.79 -13.93 -22.61
CA ILE A 256 3.68 -12.53 -23.05
C ILE A 256 4.52 -12.32 -24.31
N LEU A 257 5.75 -12.84 -24.36
CA LEU A 257 6.66 -12.68 -25.48
C LEU A 257 6.39 -13.60 -26.68
N MET A 258 5.51 -14.60 -26.53
CA MET A 258 5.32 -15.68 -27.52
C MET A 258 4.83 -15.16 -28.89
N ASN A 259 3.94 -14.16 -28.90
CA ASN A 259 3.41 -13.61 -30.14
C ASN A 259 4.16 -12.35 -30.55
N ALA A 260 4.94 -12.45 -31.63
CA ALA A 260 5.68 -11.32 -32.17
C ALA A 260 4.80 -10.29 -32.90
N ALA A 261 3.60 -10.68 -33.36
CA ALA A 261 2.75 -9.86 -34.23
C ALA A 261 1.69 -9.05 -33.48
N HIS A 262 1.15 -9.58 -32.38
CA HIS A 262 0.14 -8.86 -31.60
C HIS A 262 0.20 -9.26 -30.13
N ARG A 263 0.27 -8.25 -29.24
CA ARG A 263 0.24 -8.43 -27.78
C ARG A 263 -0.48 -7.27 -27.14
N ASP A 264 -1.45 -7.53 -26.28
CA ASP A 264 -2.24 -6.52 -25.57
C ASP A 264 -2.12 -6.61 -24.04
N VAL A 265 -1.19 -7.43 -23.57
CA VAL A 265 -0.75 -7.53 -22.19
C VAL A 265 0.73 -7.22 -22.13
N PHE A 266 1.09 -6.26 -21.27
CA PHE A 266 2.47 -5.86 -21.00
C PHE A 266 2.93 -6.42 -19.66
N TYR A 267 4.24 -6.41 -19.42
CA TYR A 267 4.82 -6.88 -18.16
C TYR A 267 5.16 -5.73 -17.20
N ASP A 268 5.13 -6.02 -15.90
CA ASP A 268 5.71 -5.21 -14.83
C ASP A 268 7.14 -5.68 -14.56
N ALA A 269 8.11 -5.02 -15.18
CA ALA A 269 9.51 -5.42 -15.13
C ALA A 269 10.10 -5.24 -13.71
N PRO A 270 11.00 -6.12 -13.27
CA PRO A 270 11.67 -5.98 -11.98
C PRO A 270 12.71 -4.85 -12.03
N LEU A 271 12.40 -3.70 -11.42
CA LEU A 271 13.19 -2.47 -11.50
C LEU A 271 14.63 -2.63 -10.93
N ASP A 272 14.79 -3.47 -9.93
CA ASP A 272 16.10 -3.80 -9.36
C ASP A 272 16.98 -4.63 -10.29
N VAL A 273 16.42 -5.38 -11.23
CA VAL A 273 17.19 -6.08 -12.26
C VAL A 273 17.67 -5.11 -13.33
N LEU A 274 16.87 -4.09 -13.68
CA LEU A 274 17.19 -3.14 -14.77
C LEU A 274 18.43 -2.29 -14.47
N ALA A 275 18.61 -1.90 -13.21
CA ALA A 275 19.70 -1.04 -12.77
C ALA A 275 21.05 -1.76 -12.65
N HIS A 276 21.02 -3.09 -12.55
CA HIS A 276 22.21 -3.92 -12.44
C HIS A 276 22.55 -4.48 -13.82
N SER A 277 23.67 -4.06 -14.41
CA SER A 277 24.21 -4.62 -15.66
C SER A 277 24.72 -6.07 -15.53
N ALA A 278 24.33 -6.76 -14.46
CA ALA A 278 24.72 -8.11 -14.12
C ALA A 278 23.48 -8.84 -13.57
N PHE A 279 23.29 -10.07 -14.01
CA PHE A 279 22.23 -10.99 -13.58
C PHE A 279 21.88 -10.85 -12.09
N SER A 280 20.67 -10.38 -11.81
CA SER A 280 20.11 -10.38 -10.46
C SER A 280 19.24 -11.62 -10.29
N THR A 281 19.38 -12.30 -9.15
CA THR A 281 18.65 -13.52 -8.82
C THR A 281 17.26 -13.14 -8.29
N VAL A 282 16.28 -12.98 -9.16
CA VAL A 282 14.87 -12.88 -8.76
C VAL A 282 14.29 -14.29 -8.78
N LYS A 283 13.88 -14.81 -7.61
CA LYS A 283 13.30 -16.16 -7.47
C LYS A 283 14.18 -17.30 -8.07
N ASP A 284 15.50 -17.27 -7.83
CA ASP A 284 16.46 -18.27 -8.35
C ASP A 284 16.56 -18.37 -9.89
N ILE A 285 15.91 -17.46 -10.63
CA ILE A 285 16.00 -17.35 -12.09
C ILE A 285 16.93 -16.18 -12.40
N LYS A 286 18.00 -16.46 -13.14
CA LYS A 286 18.86 -15.42 -13.71
C LYS A 286 18.10 -14.72 -14.83
N MET A 287 17.53 -13.57 -14.52
CA MET A 287 16.83 -12.74 -15.50
C MET A 287 17.78 -11.70 -16.06
N ASP A 288 17.87 -11.61 -17.39
CA ASP A 288 18.62 -10.54 -18.05
C ASP A 288 17.74 -9.31 -18.19
N GLY A 289 18.09 -8.21 -17.51
CA GLY A 289 17.38 -6.95 -17.59
C GLY A 289 17.38 -6.29 -18.98
N SER A 290 18.17 -6.81 -19.94
CA SER A 290 18.18 -6.35 -21.33
C SER A 290 16.92 -6.74 -22.11
N ILE A 291 16.18 -7.77 -21.66
CA ILE A 291 14.99 -8.25 -22.36
C ILE A 291 13.82 -7.28 -22.26
N PHE A 292 13.80 -6.42 -21.24
CA PHE A 292 12.69 -5.53 -20.95
C PHE A 292 12.83 -4.21 -21.72
N ASN A 293 11.77 -3.82 -22.41
CA ASN A 293 11.65 -2.58 -23.16
C ASN A 293 10.17 -2.18 -23.26
N ASP A 294 9.92 -0.99 -23.79
CA ASP A 294 8.60 -0.42 -24.02
C ASP A 294 7.69 -1.23 -24.97
N HIS A 295 8.22 -2.20 -25.73
CA HIS A 295 7.39 -3.09 -26.57
C HIS A 295 6.82 -4.31 -25.84
N ASN A 296 7.35 -4.64 -24.65
CA ASN A 296 6.89 -5.80 -23.87
C ASN A 296 6.51 -5.48 -22.42
N SER A 297 7.00 -4.36 -21.90
CA SER A 297 6.78 -3.95 -20.52
C SER A 297 6.24 -2.53 -20.49
N TYR A 298 5.38 -2.25 -19.52
CA TYR A 298 4.83 -0.91 -19.31
C TYR A 298 5.41 -0.28 -18.04
N TYR A 299 5.41 -1.05 -16.96
CA TYR A 299 6.00 -0.65 -15.70
C TYR A 299 7.36 -1.29 -15.46
N ALA A 300 8.14 -0.64 -14.61
CA ALA A 300 9.22 -1.24 -13.85
C ALA A 300 8.99 -0.95 -12.36
N SER A 301 8.92 -1.99 -11.53
CA SER A 301 8.61 -1.86 -10.11
C SER A 301 9.53 -2.62 -9.17
N VAL A 302 9.59 -2.17 -7.92
CA VAL A 302 10.27 -2.87 -6.83
C VAL A 302 9.68 -2.49 -5.46
N ASP A 303 9.85 -3.40 -4.49
CA ASP A 303 9.66 -3.13 -3.07
C ASP A 303 10.66 -2.06 -2.60
N PHE A 304 10.13 -0.91 -2.17
CA PHE A 304 10.92 0.20 -1.64
C PHE A 304 11.75 -0.23 -0.43
N HIS A 305 11.17 -0.97 0.53
CA HIS A 305 11.87 -1.34 1.75
C HIS A 305 12.96 -2.38 1.47
N LYS A 306 12.69 -3.39 0.63
CA LYS A 306 13.72 -4.39 0.27
C LYS A 306 14.83 -3.76 -0.58
N SER A 307 14.50 -2.81 -1.47
CA SER A 307 15.47 -2.23 -2.37
C SER A 307 16.27 -1.08 -1.72
N ILE A 308 15.58 -0.09 -1.16
CA ILE A 308 16.19 1.14 -0.62
C ILE A 308 16.60 0.98 0.85
N GLY A 309 15.92 0.09 1.58
CA GLY A 309 16.19 -0.17 2.99
C GLY A 309 15.47 0.79 3.95
N SER A 310 15.80 0.67 5.23
CA SER A 310 15.23 1.51 6.28
C SER A 310 15.62 2.98 6.15
N LEU A 311 14.80 3.89 6.68
CA LEU A 311 15.04 5.33 6.69
C LEU A 311 15.40 5.80 8.10
N PRO A 312 16.66 5.62 8.55
CA PRO A 312 17.08 6.15 9.84
C PRO A 312 16.90 7.67 9.85
N LEU A 313 16.34 8.22 10.93
CA LEU A 313 16.02 9.65 11.06
C LEU A 313 14.92 10.18 10.12
N SER A 314 14.08 9.30 9.54
CA SER A 314 12.96 9.71 8.67
C SER A 314 13.39 10.49 7.42
N ARG A 315 14.59 10.21 6.90
CA ARG A 315 15.15 10.85 5.70
C ARG A 315 15.86 9.84 4.81
N LEU A 316 15.89 10.12 3.51
CA LEU A 316 16.72 9.40 2.56
C LEU A 316 18.17 9.87 2.68
N SER A 317 19.10 8.92 2.79
CA SER A 317 20.53 9.20 2.66
C SER A 317 20.91 9.52 1.22
N GLN A 318 22.07 10.14 1.01
CA GLN A 318 22.58 10.41 -0.34
C GLN A 318 22.77 9.12 -1.17
N GLY A 319 23.21 8.03 -0.54
CA GLY A 319 23.34 6.73 -1.21
C GLY A 319 21.99 6.14 -1.62
N GLN A 320 20.95 6.32 -0.80
CA GLN A 320 19.59 5.90 -1.14
C GLN A 320 19.01 6.72 -2.29
N LEU A 321 19.22 8.03 -2.30
CA LEU A 321 18.83 8.90 -3.42
C LEU A 321 19.56 8.51 -4.71
N ALA A 322 20.87 8.31 -4.67
CA ALA A 322 21.64 7.86 -5.82
C ALA A 322 21.14 6.50 -6.35
N LYS A 323 20.74 5.59 -5.47
CA LYS A 323 20.13 4.31 -5.87
C LYS A 323 18.80 4.50 -6.58
N ILE A 324 17.91 5.35 -6.05
CA ILE A 324 16.63 5.69 -6.70
C ILE A 324 16.89 6.31 -8.07
N GLN A 325 17.77 7.30 -8.17
CA GLN A 325 18.12 7.95 -9.44
C GLN A 325 18.65 6.95 -10.48
N ASN A 326 19.50 6.01 -10.07
CA ASN A 326 20.02 4.98 -10.96
C ASN A 326 18.93 4.03 -11.45
N GLN A 327 18.01 3.62 -10.57
CA GLN A 327 16.86 2.78 -10.92
C GLN A 327 15.92 3.50 -11.89
N VAL A 328 15.56 4.74 -11.58
CA VAL A 328 14.70 5.57 -12.43
C VAL A 328 15.31 5.73 -13.82
N ARG A 329 16.59 6.11 -13.90
CA ARG A 329 17.30 6.25 -15.16
C ARG A 329 17.31 4.95 -15.97
N ALA A 330 17.61 3.81 -15.34
CA ALA A 330 17.68 2.52 -16.04
C ALA A 330 16.33 2.08 -16.63
N ALA A 331 15.22 2.40 -15.97
CA ALA A 331 13.87 2.15 -16.49
C ALA A 331 13.53 3.13 -17.63
N HIS A 332 13.80 4.42 -17.45
CA HIS A 332 13.53 5.44 -18.47
C HIS A 332 14.34 5.23 -19.76
N GLU A 333 15.59 4.76 -19.66
CA GLU A 333 16.41 4.35 -20.82
C GLU A 333 15.78 3.22 -21.63
N ARG A 334 14.84 2.46 -21.05
CA ARG A 334 14.07 1.39 -21.68
C ARG A 334 12.63 1.78 -22.01
N GLY A 335 12.26 3.06 -21.81
CA GLY A 335 10.91 3.57 -22.02
C GLY A 335 9.87 3.12 -20.98
N LEU A 336 10.32 2.59 -19.83
CA LEU A 336 9.44 2.03 -18.80
C LEU A 336 9.07 3.05 -17.73
N LYS A 337 7.84 2.98 -17.25
CA LYS A 337 7.33 3.82 -16.15
C LYS A 337 7.69 3.23 -14.80
N VAL A 338 8.21 4.04 -13.90
CA VAL A 338 8.72 3.58 -12.59
C VAL A 338 7.62 3.65 -11.53
N ARG A 339 7.51 2.59 -10.71
CA ARG A 339 6.76 2.62 -9.44
C ARG A 339 7.54 1.95 -8.31
N TYR A 340 7.26 2.37 -7.08
CA TYR A 340 7.75 1.72 -5.86
C TYR A 340 6.59 1.32 -4.98
N TRP A 341 6.43 0.03 -4.70
CA TRP A 341 5.49 -0.46 -3.70
C TRP A 341 6.17 -0.62 -2.34
N GLY A 342 5.41 -0.84 -1.26
CA GLY A 342 5.99 -1.00 0.07
C GLY A 342 6.60 0.29 0.67
N THR A 343 6.16 1.47 0.20
CA THR A 343 6.57 2.75 0.80
C THR A 343 6.01 2.91 2.23
N PRO A 344 6.63 3.72 3.10
CA PRO A 344 6.16 3.91 4.48
C PRO A 344 4.73 4.43 4.52
N LYS A 345 3.81 3.71 5.19
CA LYS A 345 2.40 4.15 5.33
C LYS A 345 2.21 5.16 6.46
N TRP A 346 3.00 5.02 7.54
CA TRP A 346 2.93 5.86 8.75
C TRP A 346 4.35 6.08 9.32
N PRO A 347 4.64 7.25 9.94
CA PRO A 347 3.77 8.43 10.09
C PRO A 347 3.49 9.13 8.75
N VAL A 348 2.33 9.80 8.65
CA VAL A 348 1.87 10.48 7.41
C VAL A 348 2.91 11.50 6.91
N GLY A 349 3.62 12.17 7.82
CA GLY A 349 4.70 13.09 7.47
C GLY A 349 5.86 12.39 6.74
N LEU A 350 6.27 11.20 7.21
CA LEU A 350 7.30 10.39 6.57
C LEU A 350 6.84 9.86 5.22
N ARG A 351 5.60 9.33 5.14
CA ARG A 351 4.99 8.89 3.88
C ARG A 351 5.03 10.01 2.83
N ASN A 352 4.50 11.18 3.18
CA ASN A 352 4.43 12.32 2.26
C ASN A 352 5.83 12.83 1.89
N TYR A 353 6.80 12.78 2.81
CA TYR A 353 8.20 13.07 2.48
C TYR A 353 8.74 12.09 1.43
N VAL A 354 8.55 10.78 1.62
CA VAL A 354 9.02 9.76 0.67
C VAL A 354 8.33 9.93 -0.68
N TRP A 355 7.01 10.12 -0.73
CA TRP A 355 6.30 10.37 -1.99
C TRP A 355 6.84 11.58 -2.74
N ARG A 356 7.06 12.71 -2.05
CA ARG A 356 7.67 13.90 -2.66
C ARG A 356 9.08 13.65 -3.18
N ALA A 357 9.89 12.91 -2.42
CA ALA A 357 11.23 12.55 -2.86
C ALA A 357 11.18 11.68 -4.12
N LEU A 358 10.34 10.63 -4.14
CA LEU A 358 10.20 9.77 -5.30
C LEU A 358 9.74 10.53 -6.56
N VAL A 359 8.71 11.38 -6.43
CA VAL A 359 8.24 12.21 -7.55
C VAL A 359 9.33 13.16 -8.05
N ARG A 360 10.07 13.79 -7.14
CA ARG A 360 11.20 14.67 -7.48
C ARG A 360 12.31 13.93 -8.22
N GLU A 361 12.59 12.69 -7.84
CA GLU A 361 13.61 11.86 -8.50
C GLU A 361 13.10 11.23 -9.81
N GLY A 362 11.87 11.53 -10.26
CA GLY A 362 11.36 11.12 -11.56
C GLY A 362 10.54 9.82 -11.56
N VAL A 363 10.05 9.36 -10.40
CA VAL A 363 9.11 8.24 -10.35
C VAL A 363 7.79 8.63 -11.02
N ASP A 364 7.37 7.84 -12.00
CA ASP A 364 6.22 8.14 -12.87
C ASP A 364 4.87 7.97 -12.17
N VAL A 365 4.72 6.95 -11.33
CA VAL A 365 3.45 6.62 -10.67
C VAL A 365 3.65 6.29 -9.21
N LEU A 366 2.91 6.97 -8.32
CA LEU A 366 2.92 6.67 -6.89
C LEU A 366 2.05 5.45 -6.60
N ASN A 367 2.62 4.44 -5.96
CA ASN A 367 1.88 3.29 -5.44
C ASN A 367 1.21 3.67 -4.12
N VAL A 368 -0.14 3.74 -4.09
CA VAL A 368 -0.87 4.36 -2.98
C VAL A 368 -1.87 3.43 -2.32
N ASP A 369 -1.80 3.36 -0.99
CA ASP A 369 -2.85 2.75 -0.17
C ASP A 369 -3.87 3.80 0.35
N ASP A 370 -3.51 5.09 0.39
CA ASP A 370 -4.36 6.21 0.86
C ASP A 370 -4.69 7.13 -0.33
N LEU A 371 -5.79 6.83 -1.02
CA LEU A 371 -6.25 7.57 -2.21
C LEU A 371 -6.44 9.05 -1.91
N HIS A 372 -7.17 9.38 -0.85
CA HIS A 372 -7.42 10.76 -0.45
C HIS A 372 -6.13 11.52 -0.09
N GLY A 373 -5.14 10.84 0.50
CA GLY A 373 -3.81 11.42 0.72
C GLY A 373 -3.07 11.71 -0.58
N ALA A 374 -3.20 10.83 -1.57
CA ALA A 374 -2.58 10.94 -2.88
C ALA A 374 -3.25 11.99 -3.78
N THR A 375 -4.49 12.38 -3.55
CA THR A 375 -5.21 13.29 -4.47
C THR A 375 -5.29 14.73 -4.00
N LYS A 376 -4.81 15.01 -2.78
CA LYS A 376 -4.77 16.37 -2.21
C LYS A 376 -3.63 17.24 -2.71
N VAL A 377 -2.67 16.65 -3.40
CA VAL A 377 -1.44 17.30 -3.82
C VAL A 377 -1.33 17.09 -5.32
N ASP A 378 -1.04 18.16 -6.05
CA ASP A 378 -0.63 18.02 -7.44
C ASP A 378 0.78 17.44 -7.47
N TRP A 379 0.93 16.21 -7.97
CA TRP A 379 2.21 15.52 -8.08
C TRP A 379 2.91 15.75 -9.42
N SER A 380 2.41 16.65 -10.26
CA SER A 380 3.09 16.98 -11.51
C SER A 380 4.45 17.62 -11.23
N GLN A 381 5.46 17.25 -12.04
CA GLN A 381 6.82 17.79 -11.90
C GLN A 381 6.90 19.32 -12.04
N ARG A 382 5.87 19.95 -12.62
CA ARG A 382 5.83 21.42 -12.80
C ARG A 382 5.48 22.17 -11.53
N SER A 383 4.91 21.50 -10.53
CA SER A 383 4.37 22.14 -9.33
C SER A 383 5.38 22.22 -8.17
N TRP A 384 6.64 21.79 -8.36
CA TRP A 384 7.63 21.65 -7.28
C TRP A 384 9.06 22.03 -7.63
#